data_AF-A0A914CY36-F1
#
_entry.id   AF-A0A914CY36-F1
#
_cell.length_a   1.000
_cell.length_b   1.000
_cell.length_c   1.000
_cell.angle_alpha   90.00
_cell.angle_beta   90.00
_cell.angle_gamma   90.00
#
_symmetry.space_group_name_H-M   'P 1'
#
loop_
_entity.id
_entity.type
_entity.pdbx_description
1 polymer ?
#
loop_
_entity_poly.entity_id
_entity_poly.type
_entity_poly.pdbx_seq_one_letter_code
_entity_poly.pdbx_strand_id
1 'polypeptide(L)'
;MVRSFKKCYLDVAQLPKYELKLRVWLCNTVLRPLVEKIGQLNTHFIRSSPPIQLKLGETSLENIHTLLSSKIELCSTALPLVLPYLRIHTNQTYLVQRIRELAADITLKEFNWNSGGKELIRESTNGMLRVVPWHESLPTDAELIWNLFCVYMDSMLSPSPFIVNHAKKPFTNVYFHKKSGRFNAIQCGSNSFFIVQVSERPPLFEFVTNGGLVTNSVSKEGSNLFQTMLLFIAHCKEMNKSRIDHLNLTETGLNLIEVIS
;
A
#
# COMPACT_ATOMS: atom_id res chain seq x y z
N MET A 1 4.23 -26.28 26.92
CA MET A 1 3.97 -25.07 27.76
C MET A 1 3.98 -23.85 26.83
N VAL A 2 2.84 -23.54 26.22
CA VAL A 2 2.69 -22.41 25.28
C VAL A 2 2.56 -21.14 26.13
N ARG A 3 3.61 -20.32 26.16
CA ARG A 3 3.54 -19.00 26.81
C ARG A 3 2.55 -18.15 26.02
N SER A 4 1.32 -18.06 26.53
CA SER A 4 0.34 -17.05 26.13
C SER A 4 0.94 -15.67 26.39
N PHE A 5 1.46 -15.01 25.34
CA PHE A 5 1.88 -13.61 25.34
C PHE A 5 0.63 -12.70 25.44
N LYS A 6 -0.04 -12.78 26.59
CA LYS A 6 -1.17 -11.92 26.99
C LYS A 6 -0.62 -10.59 27.52
N LYS A 7 -0.12 -9.77 26.62
CA LYS A 7 -0.19 -8.31 26.71
C LYS A 7 -0.25 -7.83 25.27
N CYS A 8 -1.47 -7.90 24.72
CA CYS A 8 -1.79 -7.25 23.46
C CYS A 8 -1.32 -5.80 23.60
N TYR A 9 -0.51 -5.32 22.66
CA TYR A 9 -0.02 -3.93 22.67
C TYR A 9 -1.16 -2.90 22.66
N LEU A 10 -2.39 -3.34 22.41
CA LEU A 10 -3.57 -2.53 22.21
C LEU A 10 -4.73 -3.04 23.08
N ASP A 11 -5.49 -2.09 23.62
CA ASP A 11 -6.78 -2.37 24.25
C ASP A 11 -7.80 -2.76 23.17
N VAL A 12 -8.37 -3.96 23.31
CA VAL A 12 -9.36 -4.52 22.39
C VAL A 12 -10.58 -3.60 22.27
N ALA A 13 -10.97 -2.92 23.35
CA ALA A 13 -12.10 -1.99 23.35
C ALA A 13 -11.84 -0.75 22.47
N GLN A 14 -10.57 -0.39 22.26
CA GLN A 14 -10.17 0.77 21.45
C GLN A 14 -9.90 0.40 19.97
N LEU A 15 -9.85 -0.88 19.61
CA LEU A 15 -9.53 -1.32 18.25
C LEU A 15 -10.39 -0.66 17.15
N PRO A 16 -11.73 -0.52 17.29
CA PRO A 16 -12.53 0.14 16.26
C PRO A 16 -12.14 1.61 16.06
N LYS A 17 -11.80 2.33 17.14
CA LYS A 17 -11.33 3.72 17.10
C LYS A 17 -9.97 3.80 16.40
N TYR A 18 -9.04 2.92 16.75
CA TYR A 18 -7.72 2.88 16.13
C TYR A 18 -7.77 2.49 14.66
N GLU A 19 -8.66 1.56 14.29
CA GLU A 19 -8.90 1.20 12.89
C GLU A 19 -9.42 2.41 12.10
N LEU A 20 -10.39 3.15 12.63
CA LEU A 20 -10.90 4.35 11.98
C LEU A 20 -9.80 5.40 11.81
N LYS A 21 -9.00 5.67 12.86
CA LYS A 21 -7.85 6.57 12.78
C LYS A 21 -6.84 6.12 11.72
N LEU A 22 -6.57 4.81 11.62
CA LEU A 22 -5.65 4.25 10.62
C LEU A 22 -6.17 4.46 9.20
N ARG A 23 -7.46 4.19 8.96
CA ARG A 23 -8.13 4.43 7.67
C ARG A 23 -8.02 5.90 7.25
N VAL A 24 -8.28 6.82 8.20
CA VAL A 24 -8.15 8.26 7.99
C VAL A 24 -6.71 8.64 7.64
N TRP A 25 -5.72 8.12 8.38
CA TRP A 25 -4.31 8.36 8.10
C TRP A 25 -3.92 7.83 6.71
N LEU A 26 -4.30 6.61 6.35
CA LEU A 26 -4.03 6.03 5.03
C LEU A 26 -4.65 6.88 3.91
N CYS A 27 -5.90 7.29 4.07
CA CYS A 27 -6.60 8.06 3.05
C CYS A 27 -5.93 9.43 2.81
N ASN A 28 -5.65 10.17 3.89
CA ASN A 28 -5.06 11.51 3.79
C ASN A 28 -3.58 11.51 3.43
N THR A 29 -2.81 10.53 3.91
CA THR A 29 -1.35 10.51 3.75
C THR A 29 -0.92 9.81 2.47
N VAL A 30 -1.68 8.81 2.01
CA VAL A 30 -1.29 7.95 0.89
C VAL A 30 -2.24 8.12 -0.30
N LEU A 31 -3.53 7.81 -0.14
CA LEU A 31 -4.44 7.67 -1.27
C LEU A 31 -4.78 9.01 -1.93
N ARG A 32 -5.23 10.01 -1.17
CA ARG A 32 -5.61 11.32 -1.73
C ARG A 32 -4.44 12.05 -2.39
N PRO A 33 -3.25 12.15 -1.78
CA PRO A 33 -2.09 12.75 -2.45
C PRO A 33 -1.72 12.04 -3.75
N LEU A 34 -1.84 10.71 -3.79
CA LEU A 34 -1.61 9.94 -5.01
C LEU A 34 -2.63 10.27 -6.10
N VAL A 35 -3.92 10.30 -5.77
CA VAL A 35 -5.00 10.66 -6.71
C VAL A 35 -4.80 12.07 -7.27
N GLU A 36 -4.49 13.03 -6.42
CA GLU A 36 -4.21 14.41 -6.80
C GLU A 36 -3.00 14.47 -7.73
N LYS A 37 -1.91 13.76 -7.40
CA LYS A 37 -0.70 13.76 -8.23
C LYS A 37 -0.93 13.15 -9.60
N ILE A 38 -1.71 12.07 -9.67
CA ILE A 38 -2.13 11.45 -10.94
C ILE A 38 -2.93 12.45 -11.78
N GLY A 39 -3.89 13.17 -11.17
CA GLY A 39 -4.69 14.20 -11.86
C GLY A 39 -3.85 15.36 -12.37
N GLN A 40 -2.90 15.85 -11.55
CA GLN A 40 -1.96 16.90 -11.92
C GLN A 40 -1.06 16.47 -13.10
N LEU A 41 -0.52 15.24 -13.08
CA LEU A 41 0.30 14.71 -14.16
C LEU A 41 -0.49 14.56 -15.46
N ASN A 42 -1.71 14.00 -15.41
CA ASN A 42 -2.56 13.89 -16.60
C ASN A 42 -2.90 15.26 -17.19
N THR A 43 -3.17 16.27 -16.34
CA THR A 43 -3.41 17.65 -16.78
C THR A 43 -2.16 18.25 -17.41
N HIS A 44 -0.99 17.99 -16.82
CA HIS A 44 0.30 18.44 -17.34
C HIS A 44 0.58 17.85 -18.74
N PHE A 45 0.41 16.54 -18.92
CA PHE A 45 0.65 15.87 -20.20
C PHE A 45 -0.20 16.42 -21.36
N ILE A 46 -1.46 16.79 -21.07
CA ILE A 46 -2.37 17.41 -22.04
C ILE A 46 -1.92 18.83 -22.40
N ARG A 47 -1.40 19.59 -21.42
CA ARG A 47 -1.01 21.00 -21.58
C ARG A 47 0.40 21.19 -22.14
N SER A 48 1.24 20.15 -22.13
CA SER A 48 2.56 20.19 -22.76
C SER A 48 2.45 20.52 -24.26
N SER A 49 3.47 21.18 -24.82
CA SER A 49 3.55 21.50 -26.24
C SER A 49 4.85 20.92 -26.82
N PRO A 50 4.79 19.85 -27.64
CA PRO A 50 3.58 19.12 -28.03
C PRO A 50 2.95 18.29 -26.88
N PRO A 51 1.65 17.96 -26.94
CA PRO A 51 1.02 17.12 -25.92
C PRO A 51 1.68 15.74 -25.82
N ILE A 52 1.87 15.28 -24.60
CA ILE A 52 2.44 13.96 -24.33
C ILE A 52 1.29 12.94 -24.41
N GLN A 53 1.41 11.96 -25.32
CA GLN A 53 0.45 10.87 -25.49
C GLN A 53 0.53 9.86 -24.34
N LEU A 54 0.16 10.31 -23.15
CA LEU A 54 0.24 9.57 -21.90
C LEU A 54 -0.94 9.94 -21.01
N LYS A 55 -1.66 8.93 -20.51
CA LYS A 55 -2.75 9.12 -19.55
C LYS A 55 -2.69 8.02 -18.50
N LEU A 56 -2.32 8.41 -17.30
CA LEU A 56 -2.24 7.51 -16.15
C LEU A 56 -3.64 7.00 -15.81
N GLY A 57 -3.75 5.67 -15.70
CA GLY A 57 -5.01 4.95 -15.60
C GLY A 57 -5.56 4.45 -16.94
N GLU A 58 -4.93 4.73 -18.07
CA GLU A 58 -5.33 4.21 -19.38
C GLU A 58 -4.15 3.67 -20.18
N THR A 59 -3.00 4.35 -20.14
CA THR A 59 -1.77 3.88 -20.77
C THR A 59 -1.19 2.69 -20.01
N SER A 60 -0.78 1.62 -20.71
CA SER A 60 -0.14 0.45 -20.12
C SER A 60 1.20 0.76 -19.45
N LEU A 61 1.62 -0.08 -18.50
CA LEU A 61 2.89 0.10 -17.81
C LEU A 61 4.08 0.05 -18.78
N GLU A 62 4.04 -0.84 -19.77
CA GLU A 62 5.07 -0.99 -20.79
C GLU A 62 5.25 0.31 -21.57
N ASN A 63 4.13 0.91 -22.01
CA ASN A 63 4.16 2.17 -22.75
C ASN A 63 4.63 3.34 -21.87
N ILE A 64 4.24 3.39 -20.58
CA ILE A 64 4.75 4.39 -19.63
C ILE A 64 6.29 4.28 -19.51
N HIS A 65 6.81 3.06 -19.40
CA HIS A 65 8.25 2.81 -19.32
C HIS A 65 8.99 3.22 -20.59
N THR A 66 8.48 2.82 -21.78
CA THR A 66 9.07 3.23 -23.07
C THR A 66 9.11 4.75 -23.21
N LEU A 67 8.06 5.45 -22.77
CA LEU A 67 8.03 6.91 -22.78
C LEU A 67 9.04 7.52 -21.79
N LEU A 68 9.17 6.99 -20.58
CA LEU A 68 10.16 7.45 -19.61
C LEU A 68 11.60 7.26 -20.09
N SER A 69 11.89 6.17 -20.79
CA SER A 69 13.22 5.92 -21.36
C SER A 69 13.54 6.81 -22.56
N SER A 70 12.52 7.23 -23.33
CA SER A 70 12.70 8.03 -24.55
C SER A 70 12.57 9.54 -24.34
N LYS A 71 11.87 9.99 -23.28
CA LYS A 71 11.58 11.39 -23.00
C LYS A 71 12.13 11.83 -21.65
N ILE A 72 13.33 12.42 -21.66
CA ILE A 72 14.03 12.83 -20.43
C ILE A 72 13.24 13.86 -19.61
N GLU A 73 12.42 14.69 -20.25
CA GLU A 73 11.52 15.65 -19.60
C GLU A 73 10.56 15.00 -18.60
N LEU A 74 10.15 13.74 -18.83
CA LEU A 74 9.29 13.00 -17.92
C LEU A 74 9.99 12.63 -16.62
N CYS A 75 11.31 12.43 -16.65
CA CYS A 75 12.12 12.12 -15.47
C CYS A 75 12.16 13.29 -14.46
N SER A 76 11.99 14.52 -14.95
CA SER A 76 11.94 15.73 -14.12
C SER A 76 10.53 16.01 -13.55
N THR A 77 9.52 15.22 -13.93
CA THR A 77 8.17 15.34 -13.37
C THR A 77 8.02 14.50 -12.10
N ALA A 78 6.81 14.48 -11.52
CA ALA A 78 6.48 13.55 -10.43
C ALA A 78 6.17 12.12 -10.90
N LEU A 79 6.20 11.83 -12.21
CA LEU A 79 5.91 10.50 -12.75
C LEU A 79 6.80 9.39 -12.14
N PRO A 80 8.12 9.57 -11.96
CA PRO A 80 8.96 8.56 -11.29
C PRO A 80 8.53 8.24 -9.85
N LEU A 81 7.90 9.19 -9.15
CA LEU A 81 7.38 9.00 -7.79
C LEU A 81 6.03 8.28 -7.78
N VAL A 82 5.20 8.48 -8.81
CA VAL A 82 3.89 7.84 -8.96
C VAL A 82 3.99 6.43 -9.54
N LEU A 83 4.98 6.19 -10.40
CA LEU A 83 5.13 4.93 -11.13
C LEU A 83 5.19 3.67 -10.23
N PRO A 84 5.86 3.67 -9.07
CA PRO A 84 5.83 2.53 -8.14
C PRO A 84 4.41 2.12 -7.72
N TYR A 85 3.51 3.09 -7.52
CA TYR A 85 2.11 2.83 -7.19
C TYR A 85 1.35 2.22 -8.37
N LEU A 86 1.62 2.69 -9.59
CA LEU A 86 1.00 2.15 -10.81
C LEU A 86 1.40 0.70 -11.07
N ARG A 87 2.59 0.28 -10.62
CA ARG A 87 3.09 -1.10 -10.77
C ARG A 87 2.42 -2.12 -9.86
N ILE A 88 1.53 -1.71 -8.97
CA ILE A 88 0.79 -2.63 -8.10
C ILE A 88 -0.06 -3.60 -8.93
N HIS A 89 -0.59 -3.16 -10.07
CA HIS A 89 -1.41 -4.00 -10.93
C HIS A 89 -1.31 -3.60 -12.41
N THR A 90 -1.39 -4.56 -13.32
CA THR A 90 -1.26 -4.30 -14.78
C THR A 90 -2.48 -3.63 -15.37
N ASN A 91 -3.68 -3.91 -14.85
CA ASN A 91 -4.91 -3.21 -15.23
C ASN A 91 -4.95 -1.80 -14.64
N GLN A 92 -4.42 -0.83 -15.39
CA GLN A 92 -4.28 0.57 -14.97
C GLN A 92 -5.63 1.27 -14.78
N THR A 93 -6.63 0.94 -15.61
CA THR A 93 -7.96 1.53 -15.52
C THR A 93 -8.63 1.14 -14.22
N TYR A 94 -8.67 -0.16 -13.92
CA TYR A 94 -9.19 -0.63 -12.64
C TYR A 94 -8.40 -0.05 -11.46
N LEU A 95 -7.06 -0.13 -11.49
CA LEU A 95 -6.22 0.30 -10.38
C LEU A 95 -6.46 1.77 -10.01
N VAL A 96 -6.33 2.67 -10.99
CA VAL A 96 -6.44 4.10 -10.74
C VAL A 96 -7.88 4.50 -10.40
N GLN A 97 -8.88 3.86 -11.02
CA GLN A 97 -10.27 4.05 -10.64
C GLN A 97 -10.53 3.61 -9.20
N ARG A 98 -10.08 2.41 -8.81
CA ARG A 98 -10.36 1.87 -7.49
C ARG A 98 -9.71 2.69 -6.38
N ILE A 99 -8.48 3.18 -6.61
CA ILE A 99 -7.82 4.11 -5.67
C ILE A 99 -8.66 5.38 -5.50
N ARG A 100 -9.24 5.94 -6.58
CA ARG A 100 -10.11 7.13 -6.49
C ARG A 100 -11.40 6.84 -5.71
N GLU A 101 -12.04 5.71 -5.96
CA GLU A 101 -13.25 5.29 -5.25
C GLU A 101 -12.99 5.15 -3.74
N LEU A 102 -11.90 4.47 -3.37
CA LEU A 102 -11.50 4.32 -1.97
C LEU A 102 -11.15 5.68 -1.32
N ALA A 103 -10.48 6.57 -2.07
CA ALA A 103 -10.08 7.90 -1.59
C ALA A 103 -11.24 8.91 -1.46
N ALA A 104 -12.40 8.61 -2.06
CA ALA A 104 -13.55 9.51 -2.09
C ALA A 104 -14.08 9.80 -0.67
N ASP A 105 -13.95 8.83 0.23
CA ASP A 105 -14.31 8.98 1.64
C ASP A 105 -13.06 8.82 2.53
N ILE A 106 -12.90 9.71 3.50
CA ILE A 106 -11.73 9.73 4.39
C ILE A 106 -11.63 8.46 5.26
N THR A 107 -12.76 7.79 5.50
CA THR A 107 -12.83 6.58 6.33
C THR A 107 -12.69 5.30 5.51
N LEU A 108 -12.48 5.41 4.19
CA LEU A 108 -12.46 4.28 3.25
C LEU A 108 -13.77 3.47 3.30
N LYS A 109 -14.92 4.15 3.31
CA LYS A 109 -16.24 3.50 3.48
C LYS A 109 -16.56 2.41 2.45
N GLU A 110 -16.04 2.54 1.23
CA GLU A 110 -16.24 1.59 0.12
C GLU A 110 -15.30 0.38 0.18
N PHE A 111 -14.44 0.30 1.19
CA PHE A 111 -13.48 -0.78 1.37
C PHE A 111 -14.18 -2.12 1.59
N ASN A 112 -13.82 -3.11 0.78
CA ASN A 112 -14.25 -4.50 0.90
C ASN A 112 -13.03 -5.42 0.91
N TRP A 113 -12.70 -5.97 2.09
CA TRP A 113 -11.44 -6.66 2.35
C TRP A 113 -11.16 -7.85 1.43
N ASN A 114 -12.16 -8.66 1.08
CA ASN A 114 -12.01 -9.89 0.28
C ASN A 114 -12.54 -9.75 -1.16
N SER A 115 -12.79 -8.54 -1.62
CA SER A 115 -13.25 -8.23 -2.97
C SER A 115 -12.68 -6.87 -3.39
N GLY A 116 -13.24 -6.23 -4.39
CA GLY A 116 -12.86 -4.88 -4.83
C GLY A 116 -14.00 -4.18 -5.55
N GLY A 117 -13.64 -3.21 -6.39
CA GLY A 117 -14.59 -2.42 -7.17
C GLY A 117 -15.05 -3.11 -8.45
N LYS A 118 -15.91 -2.42 -9.20
CA LYS A 118 -16.31 -2.86 -10.55
C LYS A 118 -15.21 -2.51 -11.54
N GLU A 119 -14.99 -3.36 -12.54
CA GLU A 119 -14.09 -3.08 -13.64
C GLU A 119 -14.84 -2.41 -14.80
N LEU A 120 -14.24 -1.36 -15.38
CA LEU A 120 -14.74 -0.71 -16.59
C LEU A 120 -13.93 -1.17 -17.80
N ILE A 121 -14.57 -1.90 -18.71
CA ILE A 121 -13.96 -2.38 -19.95
C ILE A 121 -14.55 -1.61 -21.13
N ARG A 122 -13.69 -1.05 -21.98
CA ARG A 122 -14.10 -0.47 -23.27
C ARG A 122 -14.21 -1.58 -24.30
N GLU A 123 -15.39 -1.75 -24.89
CA GLU A 123 -15.59 -2.72 -25.96
C GLU A 123 -14.94 -2.23 -27.26
N SER A 124 -14.19 -3.12 -27.91
CA SER A 124 -13.48 -2.82 -29.16
C SER A 124 -14.41 -2.59 -30.36
N THR A 125 -15.65 -3.10 -30.29
CA THR A 125 -16.60 -3.11 -31.40
C THR A 125 -17.41 -1.82 -31.51
N ASN A 126 -17.84 -1.25 -30.39
CA ASN A 126 -18.75 -0.09 -30.33
C ASN A 126 -18.21 1.07 -29.47
N GLY A 127 -17.07 0.89 -28.77
CA GLY A 127 -16.49 1.88 -27.88
C GLY A 127 -17.24 2.11 -26.56
N MET A 128 -18.32 1.36 -26.31
CA MET A 128 -19.13 1.46 -25.09
C MET A 128 -18.37 0.93 -23.87
N LEU A 129 -18.68 1.51 -22.72
CA LEU A 129 -18.15 1.06 -21.44
C LEU A 129 -19.06 -0.02 -20.85
N ARG A 130 -18.50 -1.22 -20.68
CA ARG A 130 -19.14 -2.31 -19.93
C ARG A 130 -18.64 -2.30 -18.49
N VAL A 131 -19.59 -2.39 -17.56
CA VAL A 131 -19.29 -2.52 -16.13
C VAL A 131 -19.30 -4.01 -15.77
N VAL A 132 -18.16 -4.53 -15.35
CA VAL A 132 -17.99 -5.93 -14.96
C VAL A 132 -17.84 -6.01 -13.43
N PRO A 133 -18.54 -6.93 -12.74
CA PRO A 133 -18.32 -7.16 -11.32
C PRO A 133 -16.87 -7.53 -11.01
N TRP A 134 -16.43 -7.30 -9.77
CA TRP A 134 -15.12 -7.74 -9.34
C TRP A 134 -14.93 -9.24 -9.57
N HIS A 135 -13.72 -9.64 -9.95
CA HIS A 135 -13.33 -11.03 -10.11
C HIS A 135 -11.87 -11.23 -9.70
N GLU A 136 -11.47 -12.49 -9.54
CA GLU A 136 -10.23 -12.85 -8.86
C GLU A 136 -8.92 -12.40 -9.52
N SER A 137 -8.92 -12.01 -10.80
CA SER A 137 -7.71 -11.47 -11.43
C SER A 137 -7.47 -9.99 -11.10
N LEU A 138 -8.39 -9.35 -10.36
CA LEU A 138 -8.24 -8.01 -9.84
C LEU A 138 -7.82 -8.09 -8.36
N PRO A 139 -7.00 -7.15 -7.86
CA PRO A 139 -6.61 -7.16 -6.46
C PRO A 139 -7.84 -6.94 -5.57
N THR A 140 -7.83 -7.58 -4.41
CA THR A 140 -8.74 -7.21 -3.33
C THR A 140 -8.37 -5.84 -2.75
N ASP A 141 -9.30 -5.17 -2.06
CA ASP A 141 -8.96 -3.89 -1.43
C ASP A 141 -7.94 -4.06 -0.31
N ALA A 142 -7.96 -5.19 0.42
CA ALA A 142 -6.94 -5.45 1.45
C ALA A 142 -5.54 -5.53 0.83
N GLU A 143 -5.39 -6.25 -0.28
CA GLU A 143 -4.13 -6.30 -1.02
C GLU A 143 -3.75 -4.93 -1.58
N LEU A 144 -4.70 -4.20 -2.15
CA LEU A 144 -4.45 -2.88 -2.72
C LEU A 144 -3.96 -1.90 -1.64
N ILE A 145 -4.68 -1.76 -0.52
CA ILE A 145 -4.31 -0.87 0.59
C ILE A 145 -2.95 -1.23 1.17
N TRP A 146 -2.69 -2.53 1.38
CA TRP A 146 -1.40 -2.97 1.89
C TRP A 146 -0.25 -2.64 0.93
N ASN A 147 -0.40 -2.90 -0.37
CA ASN A 147 0.65 -2.59 -1.35
C ASN A 147 0.86 -1.08 -1.51
N LEU A 148 -0.20 -0.26 -1.44
CA LEU A 148 -0.07 1.21 -1.44
C LEU A 148 0.72 1.68 -0.21
N PHE A 149 0.45 1.12 0.96
CA PHE A 149 1.19 1.40 2.18
C PHE A 149 2.68 0.99 2.05
N CYS A 150 2.97 -0.21 1.53
CA CYS A 150 4.35 -0.66 1.29
C CYS A 150 5.10 0.30 0.36
N VAL A 151 4.50 0.71 -0.76
CA VAL A 151 5.12 1.65 -1.71
C VAL A 151 5.39 3.00 -1.04
N TYR A 152 4.45 3.49 -0.23
CA TYR A 152 4.64 4.72 0.55
C TYR A 152 5.82 4.59 1.52
N MET A 153 5.86 3.54 2.33
CA MET A 153 6.94 3.32 3.30
C MET A 153 8.30 3.11 2.63
N ASP A 154 8.36 2.41 1.50
CA ASP A 154 9.56 2.28 0.68
C ASP A 154 10.09 3.64 0.22
N SER A 155 9.20 4.57 -0.14
CA SER A 155 9.59 5.93 -0.55
C SER A 155 10.13 6.75 0.63
N MET A 156 9.56 6.56 1.83
CA MET A 156 9.98 7.27 3.05
C MET A 156 11.33 6.78 3.60
N LEU A 157 11.72 5.52 3.32
CA LEU A 157 12.99 4.94 3.74
C LEU A 157 14.09 5.03 2.66
N SER A 158 13.75 5.50 1.45
CA SER A 158 14.73 5.58 0.36
C SER A 158 15.64 6.81 0.53
N PRO A 159 16.98 6.66 0.43
CA PRO A 159 17.91 7.77 0.63
C PRO A 159 17.84 8.86 -0.46
N SER A 160 17.20 8.56 -1.58
CA SER A 160 16.80 9.56 -2.57
C SER A 160 15.47 9.15 -3.19
N PRO A 161 14.43 10.02 -3.14
CA PRO A 161 13.15 9.72 -3.76
C PRO A 161 13.23 9.71 -5.30
N PHE A 162 14.29 10.30 -5.88
CA PHE A 162 14.51 10.36 -7.33
C PHE A 162 15.37 9.19 -7.85
N ILE A 163 16.21 8.58 -7.00
CA ILE A 163 16.92 7.34 -7.32
C ILE A 163 16.03 6.17 -6.93
N VAL A 164 14.89 6.03 -7.63
CA VAL A 164 14.04 4.84 -7.52
C VAL A 164 14.74 3.71 -8.27
N ASN A 165 15.86 3.21 -7.75
CA ASN A 165 16.39 1.94 -8.21
C ASN A 165 15.43 0.87 -7.69
N HIS A 166 14.59 0.35 -8.57
CA HIS A 166 13.41 -0.47 -8.28
C HIS A 166 13.68 -1.73 -7.43
N ALA A 167 14.96 -2.11 -7.30
CA ALA A 167 15.41 -3.25 -6.52
C ALA A 167 15.47 -3.01 -5.00
N LYS A 168 15.48 -1.76 -4.51
CA LYS A 168 15.85 -1.53 -3.11
C LYS A 168 14.73 -1.72 -2.10
N LYS A 169 13.45 -1.56 -2.49
CA LYS A 169 12.22 -1.70 -1.65
C LYS A 169 12.50 -1.88 -0.14
N PRO A 170 13.04 -0.84 0.53
CA PRO A 170 13.71 -1.01 1.82
C PRO A 170 12.73 -1.41 2.94
N PHE A 171 11.50 -0.90 2.91
CA PHE A 171 10.46 -1.33 3.82
C PHE A 171 9.99 -2.74 3.46
N THR A 172 9.58 -2.95 2.21
CA THR A 172 8.95 -4.20 1.77
C THR A 172 9.87 -5.40 1.97
N ASN A 173 11.17 -5.28 1.66
CA ASN A 173 12.13 -6.38 1.75
C ASN A 173 12.43 -6.82 3.20
N VAL A 174 12.21 -5.93 4.17
CA VAL A 174 12.50 -6.20 5.60
C VAL A 174 11.22 -6.56 6.34
N TYR A 175 10.17 -5.76 6.17
CA TYR A 175 8.98 -5.77 7.00
C TYR A 175 7.77 -6.46 6.36
N PHE A 176 7.90 -7.01 5.15
CA PHE A 176 6.84 -7.78 4.50
C PHE A 176 7.34 -9.12 3.95
N HIS A 177 6.52 -10.16 4.09
CA HIS A 177 6.76 -11.47 3.50
C HIS A 177 5.48 -12.01 2.86
N LYS A 178 5.59 -12.51 1.63
CA LYS A 178 4.52 -13.33 1.03
C LYS A 178 4.84 -14.80 1.29
N LYS A 179 3.85 -15.58 1.77
CA LYS A 179 4.01 -16.97 2.26
C LYS A 179 4.72 -17.92 1.30
N SER A 180 4.80 -17.62 0.00
CA SER A 180 5.61 -18.34 -0.97
C SER A 180 7.13 -18.13 -0.74
N GLY A 181 7.67 -18.65 0.37
CA GLY A 181 9.11 -18.61 0.62
C GLY A 181 9.50 -18.82 2.08
N ARG A 182 10.78 -19.16 2.31
CA ARG A 182 11.41 -19.08 3.63
C ARG A 182 11.67 -17.61 3.97
N PHE A 183 11.64 -17.28 5.26
CA PHE A 183 12.06 -15.97 5.73
C PHE A 183 13.51 -15.70 5.30
N ASN A 184 13.78 -14.47 4.91
CA ASN A 184 15.14 -14.07 4.56
C ASN A 184 16.03 -13.95 5.82
N ALA A 185 17.35 -13.85 5.64
CA ALA A 185 18.30 -13.82 6.75
C ALA A 185 18.01 -12.66 7.75
N ILE A 186 17.52 -11.51 7.26
CA ILE A 186 17.15 -10.36 8.09
C ILE A 186 15.94 -10.71 8.94
N GLN A 187 14.92 -11.33 8.35
CA GLN A 187 13.69 -11.76 9.02
C GLN A 187 13.91 -12.87 10.05
N CYS A 188 15.00 -13.63 9.96
CA CYS A 188 15.39 -14.64 10.96
C CYS A 188 16.16 -14.06 12.16
N GLY A 189 16.45 -12.76 12.19
CA GLY A 189 17.17 -12.10 13.28
C GLY A 189 16.39 -12.06 14.60
N SER A 190 17.09 -12.11 15.73
CA SER A 190 16.51 -12.27 17.07
C SER A 190 15.64 -11.11 17.60
N ASN A 191 15.50 -10.01 16.86
CA ASN A 191 14.57 -8.92 17.16
C ASN A 191 13.74 -8.50 15.94
N SER A 192 13.77 -9.30 14.88
CA SER A 192 13.08 -8.97 13.64
C SER A 192 11.58 -9.12 13.81
N PHE A 193 10.85 -8.19 13.20
CA PHE A 193 9.39 -8.18 13.14
C PHE A 193 8.94 -7.77 11.75
N PHE A 194 7.84 -8.34 11.28
CA PHE A 194 7.33 -8.13 9.92
C PHE A 194 5.89 -8.61 9.81
N ILE A 195 5.22 -8.22 8.73
CA ILE A 195 3.88 -8.71 8.38
C ILE A 195 4.01 -9.81 7.32
N VAL A 196 3.26 -10.89 7.48
CA VAL A 196 3.18 -11.98 6.51
C VAL A 196 1.81 -11.98 5.86
N GLN A 197 1.74 -12.01 4.53
CA GLN A 197 0.51 -12.38 3.82
C GLN A 197 0.45 -13.90 3.72
N VAL A 198 -0.42 -14.50 4.53
CA VAL A 198 -0.56 -15.95 4.73
C VAL A 198 -1.52 -16.59 3.73
N SER A 199 -2.44 -15.79 3.21
CA SER A 199 -3.39 -16.17 2.16
C SER A 199 -3.62 -14.97 1.26
N GLU A 200 -3.69 -15.20 -0.04
CA GLU A 200 -4.11 -14.17 -1.01
C GLU A 200 -5.64 -14.18 -1.15
N ARG A 201 -6.28 -15.35 -1.01
CA ARG A 201 -7.73 -15.52 -1.20
C ARG A 201 -8.35 -16.51 -0.20
N PRO A 202 -9.20 -16.04 0.73
CA PRO A 202 -9.36 -14.63 1.10
C PRO A 202 -8.04 -14.06 1.66
N PRO A 203 -7.80 -12.74 1.56
CA PRO A 203 -6.56 -12.13 2.01
C PRO A 203 -6.44 -12.24 3.54
N LEU A 204 -5.31 -12.77 4.00
CA LEU A 204 -5.02 -12.93 5.43
C LEU A 204 -3.60 -12.48 5.72
N PHE A 205 -3.47 -11.60 6.69
CA PHE A 205 -2.23 -11.04 7.20
C PHE A 205 -2.02 -11.44 8.65
N GLU A 206 -0.76 -11.68 9.00
CA GLU A 206 -0.32 -11.97 10.37
C GLU A 206 0.89 -11.13 10.74
N PHE A 207 0.94 -10.68 12.00
CA PHE A 207 2.09 -9.95 12.50
C PHE A 207 3.06 -10.91 13.20
N VAL A 208 4.30 -10.95 12.73
CA VAL A 208 5.32 -11.90 13.19
C VAL A 208 6.45 -11.15 13.89
N THR A 209 6.92 -11.70 15.01
CA THR A 209 8.02 -11.14 15.81
C THR A 209 9.04 -12.21 16.21
N ASN A 210 10.16 -11.76 16.78
CA ASN A 210 11.25 -12.60 17.27
C ASN A 210 11.78 -13.55 16.19
N GLY A 211 12.14 -13.00 15.03
CA GLY A 211 12.81 -13.77 14.00
C GLY A 211 11.94 -14.82 13.30
N GLY A 212 10.62 -14.66 13.31
CA GLY A 212 9.70 -15.65 12.75
C GLY A 212 9.09 -16.62 13.76
N LEU A 213 9.47 -16.54 15.05
CA LEU A 213 9.09 -17.54 16.06
C LEU A 213 7.73 -17.28 16.71
N VAL A 214 7.25 -16.03 16.68
CA VAL A 214 5.99 -15.64 17.33
C VAL A 214 5.06 -15.04 16.29
N THR A 215 3.92 -15.69 16.08
CA THR A 215 2.85 -15.21 15.21
C THR A 215 1.71 -14.64 16.06
N ASN A 216 1.34 -13.40 15.76
CA ASN A 216 0.23 -12.68 16.37
C ASN A 216 -0.91 -12.60 15.34
N SER A 217 -1.78 -13.60 15.36
CA SER A 217 -2.97 -13.61 14.51
C SER A 217 -4.06 -12.75 15.14
N VAL A 218 -4.75 -11.98 14.31
CA VAL A 218 -5.90 -11.13 14.69
C VAL A 218 -7.19 -11.74 14.14
N SER A 219 -8.29 -10.96 14.08
CA SER A 219 -9.52 -11.42 13.41
C SER A 219 -9.20 -11.95 12.00
N LYS A 220 -9.92 -12.99 11.57
CA LYS A 220 -9.77 -13.59 10.23
C LYS A 220 -10.74 -12.99 9.21
N GLU A 221 -11.34 -11.86 9.54
CA GLU A 221 -12.45 -11.24 8.81
C GLU A 221 -12.06 -9.82 8.36
N GLY A 222 -13.04 -8.95 8.12
CA GLY A 222 -12.86 -7.67 7.43
C GLY A 222 -11.87 -6.67 8.04
N SER A 223 -11.58 -6.80 9.34
CA SER A 223 -10.61 -5.95 10.04
C SER A 223 -9.18 -6.53 10.08
N ASN A 224 -8.94 -7.71 9.49
CA ASN A 224 -7.67 -8.43 9.62
C ASN A 224 -6.45 -7.57 9.23
N LEU A 225 -6.52 -6.90 8.07
CA LEU A 225 -5.43 -6.06 7.58
C LEU A 225 -5.14 -4.92 8.56
N PHE A 226 -6.16 -4.14 8.91
CA PHE A 226 -6.00 -2.97 9.77
C PHE A 226 -5.51 -3.36 11.17
N GLN A 227 -6.06 -4.42 11.76
CA GLN A 227 -5.61 -4.92 13.06
C GLN A 227 -4.15 -5.39 13.01
N THR A 228 -3.73 -6.06 11.93
CA THR A 228 -2.33 -6.47 11.73
C THR A 228 -1.40 -5.26 11.61
N MET A 229 -1.80 -4.23 10.87
CA MET A 229 -1.07 -2.96 10.78
C MET A 229 -0.98 -2.25 12.13
N LEU A 230 -2.07 -2.23 12.90
CA LEU A 230 -2.09 -1.63 14.23
C LEU A 230 -1.14 -2.36 15.19
N LEU A 231 -1.08 -3.69 15.16
CA LEU A 231 -0.10 -4.46 15.94
C LEU A 231 1.34 -4.11 15.55
N PHE A 232 1.61 -3.98 14.25
CA PHE A 232 2.92 -3.54 13.76
C PHE A 232 3.29 -2.15 14.28
N ILE A 233 2.38 -1.17 14.19
CA ILE A 233 2.59 0.19 14.69
C ILE A 233 2.82 0.19 16.21
N ALA A 234 2.03 -0.58 16.95
CA ALA A 234 2.14 -0.68 18.40
C ALA A 234 3.46 -1.34 18.83
N HIS A 235 3.94 -2.34 18.07
CA HIS A 235 5.26 -2.90 18.28
C HIS A 235 6.36 -1.86 18.02
N CYS A 236 6.26 -1.05 16.96
CA CYS A 236 7.20 0.04 16.72
C CYS A 236 7.22 1.04 17.88
N LYS A 237 6.05 1.38 18.44
CA LYS A 237 5.90 2.26 19.61
C LYS A 237 6.66 1.72 20.82
N GLU A 238 6.33 0.50 21.25
CA GLU A 238 6.77 -0.07 22.52
C GLU A 238 8.17 -0.67 22.46
N MET A 239 8.52 -1.31 21.33
CA MET A 239 9.75 -2.11 21.21
C MET A 239 10.83 -1.44 20.36
N ASN A 240 10.46 -0.49 19.49
CA ASN A 240 11.39 0.14 18.54
C ASN A 240 11.45 1.67 18.66
N LYS A 241 11.20 2.22 19.86
CA LYS A 241 11.31 3.66 20.17
C LYS A 241 10.52 4.55 19.19
N SER A 242 9.34 4.10 18.76
CA SER A 242 8.49 4.77 17.78
C SER A 242 9.17 5.02 16.42
N ARG A 243 9.99 4.07 15.96
CA ARG A 243 10.75 4.18 14.70
C ARG A 243 10.65 2.93 13.82
N ILE A 244 10.95 3.12 12.54
CA ILE A 244 11.27 2.07 11.56
C ILE A 244 12.57 2.51 10.90
N ASP A 245 13.66 1.80 11.16
CA ASP A 245 15.02 2.26 10.80
C ASP A 245 15.25 3.72 11.23
N HIS A 246 15.50 4.62 10.27
CA HIS A 246 15.71 6.05 10.50
C HIS A 246 14.41 6.86 10.54
N LEU A 247 13.28 6.28 10.12
CA LEU A 247 11.98 6.93 10.03
C LEU A 247 11.35 7.09 11.42
N ASN A 248 10.99 8.32 11.76
CA ASN A 248 10.28 8.64 12.99
C ASN A 248 8.75 8.54 12.77
N LEU A 249 8.05 7.83 13.66
CA LEU A 249 6.60 7.63 13.58
C LEU A 249 5.80 8.60 14.47
N THR A 250 6.45 9.44 15.27
CA THR A 250 5.77 10.44 16.12
C THR A 250 5.30 11.66 15.32
N GLU A 251 4.72 12.65 16.00
CA GLU A 251 4.26 13.93 15.44
C GLU A 251 5.33 14.70 14.65
N THR A 252 6.62 14.51 14.96
CA THR A 252 7.73 15.15 14.23
C THR A 252 8.15 14.39 12.97
N GLY A 253 7.47 13.29 12.65
CA GLY A 253 7.68 12.48 11.45
C GLY A 253 6.36 12.11 10.78
N LEU A 254 6.08 10.82 10.67
CA LEU A 254 4.87 10.33 9.98
C LEU A 254 3.56 10.51 10.75
N ASN A 255 3.63 10.88 12.03
CA ASN A 255 2.47 10.96 12.92
C ASN A 255 1.61 9.67 12.94
N LEU A 256 2.25 8.51 12.77
CA LEU A 256 1.58 7.22 12.68
C LEU A 256 1.28 6.66 14.08
N ILE A 257 2.05 7.04 15.11
CA ILE A 257 1.79 6.62 16.50
C ILE A 257 0.48 7.19 17.03
N GLU A 258 0.05 8.36 16.56
CA GLU A 258 -1.19 9.01 17.00
C GLU A 258 -2.46 8.22 16.63
N VAL A 259 -2.33 7.28 15.68
CA VAL A 259 -3.37 6.31 15.35
C VAL A 259 -3.75 5.44 16.56
N ILE A 260 -2.79 5.15 17.44
CA ILE A 260 -2.95 4.29 18.63
C ILE A 260 -2.86 5.07 19.96
N SER A 261 -3.06 6.39 19.91
CA SER A 261 -3.22 7.28 21.07
C SER A 261 -4.70 7.45 21.46
#